data_AF-A0A2N7QEZ7-F1
#
_entry.id   AF-A0A2N7QEZ7-F1
#
_cell.length_a   1.000
_cell.length_b   1.000
_cell.length_c   1.000
_cell.angle_alpha   90.00
_cell.angle_beta   90.00
_cell.angle_gamma   90.00
#
_symmetry.space_group_name_H-M   'P 1'
#
loop_
_entity.id
_entity.type
_entity.pdbx_description
1 polymer ?
#
loop_
_entity_poly.entity_id
_entity_poly.type
_entity_poly.pdbx_seq_one_letter_code
_entity_poly.pdbx_strand_id
1 'polypeptide(L)'
;ETKGDYYICIESDYFLTRDLKLVKSFAKVPFHVEIEKGWENLCGFDLEIKPYTRPYGFTNKGIFWGQVLYNGKPLPNGTVEFERFSPVFLSLEDLPKDSYGEINYPYLRKTVKTNKEGFFVVSLEEPGWWVLTIKRSAGTKTLGNSFYPVEIANHFWIYVFPSSK
;
A
#
# COMPACT_ATOMS: atom_id res chain seq x y z
N GLU A 1 25.30 10.27 10.77
CA GLU A 1 24.19 9.44 10.26
C GLU A 1 24.78 8.30 9.44
N THR A 2 24.23 7.10 9.57
CA THR A 2 24.69 5.96 8.75
C THR A 2 24.08 6.13 7.36
N LYS A 3 24.89 5.99 6.32
CA LYS A 3 24.41 6.02 4.93
C LYS A 3 23.67 4.72 4.62
N GLY A 4 22.60 4.80 3.85
CA GLY A 4 21.82 3.64 3.43
C GLY A 4 20.38 3.98 3.14
N ASP A 5 19.60 2.93 2.94
CA ASP A 5 18.17 2.97 2.74
C ASP A 5 17.44 2.52 4.00
N TYR A 6 16.47 3.33 4.38
CA TYR A 6 15.67 3.14 5.57
C TYR A 6 14.19 3.08 5.21
N TYR A 7 13.42 2.56 6.15
CA TYR A 7 11.97 2.67 6.14
C TYR A 7 11.50 3.42 7.37
N ILE A 8 10.61 4.38 7.17
CA ILE A 8 9.77 4.86 8.26
C ILE A 8 8.58 3.89 8.33
N CYS A 9 8.50 3.19 9.47
CA CYS A 9 7.51 2.16 9.74
C CYS A 9 6.58 2.67 10.84
N ILE A 10 5.27 2.70 10.56
CA ILE A 10 4.25 3.16 11.52
C ILE A 10 3.23 2.04 11.69
N GLU A 11 2.87 1.78 12.94
CA GLU A 11 1.88 0.79 13.32
C GLU A 11 0.80 1.49 14.15
N SER A 12 -0.46 1.30 13.78
CA SER A 12 -1.59 1.85 14.53
C SER A 12 -2.00 0.92 15.68
N ASP A 13 -2.67 1.50 16.67
CA ASP A 13 -3.54 0.72 17.55
C ASP A 13 -4.73 0.15 16.79
N TYR A 14 -5.44 -0.78 17.44
CA TYR A 14 -6.71 -1.29 16.93
C TYR A 14 -7.79 -0.21 17.03
N PHE A 15 -8.53 -0.02 15.92
CA PHE A 15 -9.67 0.88 15.86
C PHE A 15 -10.94 0.11 15.48
N LEU A 16 -12.04 0.35 16.18
CA LEU A 16 -13.34 -0.24 15.87
C LEU A 16 -14.05 0.58 14.79
N THR A 17 -14.29 -0.02 13.63
CA THR A 17 -15.00 0.63 12.53
C THR A 17 -16.52 0.60 12.75
N ARG A 18 -17.24 1.42 11.97
CA ARG A 18 -18.71 1.43 11.94
C ARG A 18 -19.31 0.08 11.54
N ASP A 19 -18.57 -0.71 10.76
CA ASP A 19 -18.96 -2.04 10.29
C ASP A 19 -18.62 -3.16 11.32
N LEU A 20 -18.33 -2.78 12.57
CA LEU A 20 -18.01 -3.70 13.67
C LEU A 20 -16.80 -4.59 13.39
N LYS A 21 -15.77 -4.04 12.73
CA LYS A 21 -14.46 -4.70 12.56
C LYS A 21 -13.40 -3.96 13.35
N LEU A 22 -12.49 -4.70 13.98
CA LEU A 22 -11.27 -4.13 14.53
C LEU A 22 -10.22 -4.06 13.43
N VAL A 23 -9.81 -2.84 13.08
CA VAL A 23 -8.79 -2.60 12.05
C VAL A 23 -7.48 -2.22 12.71
N LYS A 24 -6.39 -2.79 12.21
CA LYS A 24 -5.03 -2.37 12.51
C LYS A 24 -4.28 -2.09 11.22
N SER A 25 -3.66 -0.92 11.14
CA SER A 25 -2.97 -0.45 9.95
C SER A 25 -1.47 -0.36 10.17
N PHE A 26 -0.73 -0.76 9.15
CA PHE A 26 0.70 -0.59 9.02
C PHE A 26 0.98 0.35 7.86
N ALA A 27 1.89 1.30 8.04
CA ALA A 27 2.35 2.18 6.97
C ALA A 27 3.87 2.10 6.85
N LYS A 28 4.36 2.11 5.61
CA LYS A 28 5.78 2.02 5.26
C LYS A 28 6.09 3.02 4.16
N VAL A 29 7.16 3.81 4.33
CA VAL A 29 7.68 4.73 3.30
C VAL A 29 9.21 4.67 3.25
N PRO A 30 9.83 4.60 2.05
CA PRO A 30 11.28 4.50 1.92
C PRO A 30 11.95 5.86 2.11
N PHE A 31 13.15 5.84 2.69
CA PHE A 31 13.98 7.01 2.93
C PHE A 31 15.43 6.69 2.54
N HIS A 32 15.86 7.25 1.41
CA HIS A 32 17.19 7.00 0.84
C HIS A 32 18.20 8.03 1.34
N VAL A 33 19.36 7.56 1.83
CA VAL A 33 20.47 8.38 2.31
C VAL A 33 21.77 7.97 1.61
N GLU A 34 22.03 8.62 0.48
CA GLU A 34 23.25 8.57 -0.36
C GLU A 34 23.61 7.24 -1.02
N ILE A 35 23.54 6.10 -0.31
CA ILE A 35 23.98 4.79 -0.82
C ILE A 35 22.81 3.80 -0.87
N GLU A 36 22.82 2.96 -1.89
CA GLU A 36 21.81 1.92 -2.09
C GLU A 36 22.14 0.69 -1.24
N LYS A 37 21.63 0.66 -0.02
CA LYS A 37 21.85 -0.44 0.93
C LYS A 37 20.71 -0.51 1.94
N GLY A 38 19.94 -1.59 1.92
CA GLY A 38 18.86 -1.83 2.88
C GLY A 38 17.46 -1.53 2.36
N TRP A 39 17.30 -1.21 1.07
CA TRP A 39 15.97 -0.99 0.50
C TRP A 39 15.16 -2.29 0.43
N GLU A 40 15.79 -3.45 0.57
CA GLU A 40 15.13 -4.75 0.71
C GLU A 40 14.66 -5.05 2.14
N ASN A 41 14.99 -4.19 3.11
CA ASN A 41 14.65 -4.40 4.52
C ASN A 41 13.14 -4.42 4.76
N LEU A 42 12.76 -5.15 5.79
CA LEU A 42 11.39 -5.28 6.25
C LEU A 42 11.19 -4.50 7.56
N CYS A 43 10.00 -3.94 7.74
CA CYS A 43 9.55 -3.32 8.99
C CYS A 43 9.24 -4.37 10.06
N GLY A 44 9.07 -5.64 9.67
CA GLY A 44 8.71 -6.72 10.59
C GLY A 44 7.21 -6.78 10.88
N PHE A 45 6.38 -6.27 9.98
CA PHE A 45 4.93 -6.32 10.13
C PHE A 45 4.40 -7.72 9.83
N ASP A 46 3.29 -8.09 10.48
CA ASP A 46 2.61 -9.36 10.22
C ASP A 46 2.12 -9.46 8.77
N LEU A 47 1.68 -8.35 8.18
CA LEU A 47 1.35 -8.21 6.76
C LEU A 47 2.25 -7.16 6.14
N GLU A 48 3.08 -7.56 5.17
CA GLU A 48 4.10 -6.68 4.63
C GLU A 48 4.28 -6.84 3.11
N ILE A 49 4.54 -5.72 2.43
CA ILE A 49 4.98 -5.70 1.04
C ILE A 49 6.51 -5.59 1.01
N LYS A 50 7.16 -6.63 0.48
CA LYS A 50 8.60 -6.63 0.18
C LYS A 50 8.82 -6.11 -1.24
N PRO A 51 9.65 -5.07 -1.45
CA PRO A 51 9.99 -4.60 -2.79
C PRO A 51 10.94 -5.57 -3.51
N TYR A 52 10.76 -5.69 -4.82
CA TYR A 52 11.72 -6.28 -5.76
C TYR A 52 12.16 -5.27 -6.83
N THR A 53 11.42 -4.17 -6.98
CA THR A 53 11.95 -2.91 -7.54
C THR A 53 12.32 -1.98 -6.39
N ARG A 54 13.50 -1.35 -6.46
CA ARG A 54 13.92 -0.31 -5.51
C ARG A 54 12.79 0.73 -5.37
N PRO A 55 12.29 1.01 -4.15
CA PRO A 55 11.00 1.67 -3.94
C PRO A 55 11.08 3.21 -4.01
N TYR A 56 12.09 3.77 -4.66
CA TYR A 56 12.30 5.21 -4.79
C TYR A 56 13.04 5.54 -6.10
N GLY A 57 13.02 6.83 -6.48
CA GLY A 57 13.64 7.29 -7.73
C GLY A 57 12.84 6.98 -8.97
N PHE A 58 11.53 6.74 -8.84
CA PHE A 58 10.63 6.53 -9.98
C PHE A 58 10.38 7.83 -10.73
N THR A 59 10.39 7.76 -12.06
CA THR A 59 9.75 8.75 -12.94
C THR A 59 8.36 8.25 -13.33
N ASN A 60 7.55 9.09 -13.97
CA ASN A 60 6.24 8.66 -14.50
C ASN A 60 6.36 7.42 -15.37
N LYS A 61 5.33 6.56 -15.33
CA LYS A 61 5.28 5.23 -15.98
C LYS A 61 6.28 4.23 -15.40
N GLY A 62 6.63 4.40 -14.12
CA GLY A 62 7.45 3.45 -13.38
C GLY A 62 6.74 2.10 -13.20
N ILE A 63 7.51 1.02 -13.11
CA ILE A 63 6.99 -0.33 -12.82
C ILE A 63 7.50 -0.77 -11.46
N PHE A 64 6.58 -1.03 -10.54
CA PHE A 64 6.90 -1.58 -9.22
C PHE A 64 6.61 -3.07 -9.18
N TRP A 65 7.63 -3.86 -8.87
CA TRP A 65 7.53 -5.28 -8.57
C TRP A 65 7.62 -5.49 -7.05
N GLY A 66 6.65 -6.19 -6.48
CA GLY A 66 6.63 -6.50 -5.06
C GLY A 66 6.19 -7.93 -4.77
N GLN A 67 6.38 -8.34 -3.52
CA GLN A 67 5.89 -9.60 -2.96
C GLN A 67 5.16 -9.31 -1.66
N VAL A 68 3.96 -9.86 -1.50
CA VAL A 68 3.22 -9.77 -0.25
C VAL A 68 3.57 -10.96 0.65
N LEU A 69 3.89 -10.65 1.90
CA LEU A 69 4.18 -11.62 2.95
C LEU A 69 3.14 -11.49 4.06
N TYR A 70 2.69 -12.63 4.59
CA TYR A 70 1.92 -12.75 5.82
C TYR A 70 2.65 -13.68 6.79
N ASN A 71 3.00 -13.17 7.97
CA ASN A 71 3.82 -13.85 8.98
C ASN A 71 5.11 -14.43 8.36
N GLY A 72 5.80 -13.61 7.57
CA GLY A 72 7.04 -13.98 6.87
C GLY A 72 6.89 -14.97 5.70
N LYS A 73 5.66 -15.42 5.37
CA LYS A 73 5.41 -16.36 4.28
C LYS A 73 4.72 -15.69 3.10
N PRO A 74 4.98 -16.11 1.84
CA PRO A 74 4.25 -15.62 0.68
C PRO A 74 2.74 -15.69 0.84
N LEU A 75 2.04 -14.60 0.49
CA LEU A 75 0.58 -14.53 0.53
C LEU A 75 0.00 -14.68 -0.88
N PRO A 76 -0.56 -15.85 -1.24
CA PRO A 76 -1.19 -16.05 -2.54
C PRO A 76 -2.59 -15.43 -2.60
N ASN A 77 -3.03 -15.09 -3.82
CA ASN A 77 -4.38 -14.59 -4.11
C ASN A 77 -4.79 -13.36 -3.27
N GLY A 78 -3.83 -12.59 -2.76
CA GLY A 78 -4.08 -11.31 -2.12
C GLY A 78 -4.39 -10.26 -3.19
N THR A 79 -5.30 -9.34 -2.89
CA THR A 79 -5.61 -8.21 -3.77
C THR A 79 -4.86 -6.98 -3.30
N VAL A 80 -3.84 -6.57 -4.04
CA VAL A 80 -3.15 -5.31 -3.82
C VAL A 80 -3.89 -4.23 -4.59
N GLU A 81 -4.28 -3.18 -3.88
CA GLU A 81 -4.93 -2.00 -4.43
C GLU A 81 -3.91 -0.90 -4.53
N PHE A 82 -3.91 -0.15 -5.63
CA PHE A 82 -2.96 0.93 -5.81
C PHE A 82 -3.65 2.15 -6.41
N GLU A 83 -3.39 3.29 -5.82
CA GLU A 83 -4.01 4.55 -6.17
C GLU A 83 -3.02 5.70 -5.97
N ARG A 84 -3.14 6.73 -6.81
CA ARG A 84 -2.40 7.97 -6.65
C ARG A 84 -3.13 8.82 -5.61
N PHE A 85 -2.44 9.19 -4.56
CA PHE A 85 -2.94 10.15 -3.59
C PHE A 85 -3.18 11.51 -4.28
N SER A 86 -4.38 12.04 -4.12
CA SER A 86 -4.71 13.40 -4.52
C SER A 86 -4.52 14.33 -3.33
N PRO A 87 -3.59 15.31 -3.39
CA PRO A 87 -3.41 16.29 -2.31
C PRO A 87 -4.54 17.32 -2.26
N VAL A 88 -5.38 17.39 -3.30
CA VAL A 88 -6.57 18.24 -3.36
C VAL A 88 -7.79 17.38 -3.12
N PHE A 89 -8.69 17.85 -2.25
CA PHE A 89 -9.99 17.24 -2.06
C PHE A 89 -10.81 17.45 -3.34
N LEU A 90 -10.98 16.39 -4.13
CA LEU A 90 -11.83 16.43 -5.30
C LEU A 90 -13.28 16.42 -4.83
N SER A 91 -14.09 17.34 -5.35
CA SER A 91 -15.54 17.25 -5.15
C SER A 91 -16.08 16.03 -5.91
N LEU A 92 -17.27 15.54 -5.56
CA LEU A 92 -17.92 14.46 -6.32
C LEU A 92 -18.16 14.84 -7.79
N GLU A 93 -18.21 16.13 -8.10
CA GLU A 93 -18.40 16.67 -9.44
C GLU A 93 -17.14 16.56 -10.30
N ASP A 94 -15.96 16.64 -9.67
CA ASP A 94 -14.65 16.57 -10.33
C ASP A 94 -14.15 15.14 -10.56
N LEU A 95 -14.83 14.15 -9.97
CA LEU A 95 -14.46 12.75 -10.15
C LEU A 95 -14.80 12.25 -11.56
N PRO A 96 -13.98 11.35 -12.14
CA PRO A 96 -14.26 10.78 -13.45
C PRO A 96 -15.62 10.08 -13.42
N LYS A 97 -16.45 10.35 -14.43
CA LYS A 97 -17.77 9.76 -14.59
C LYS A 97 -17.80 8.81 -15.79
N ASP A 98 -18.62 7.78 -15.71
CA ASP A 98 -18.89 6.90 -16.84
C ASP A 98 -19.94 7.50 -17.80
N SER A 99 -20.33 6.73 -18.83
CA SER A 99 -21.33 7.15 -19.82
C SER A 99 -22.73 7.39 -19.24
N TYR A 100 -23.00 6.94 -18.01
CA TYR A 100 -24.28 7.10 -17.31
C TYR A 100 -24.23 8.24 -16.28
N GLY A 101 -23.07 8.89 -16.09
CA GLY A 101 -22.88 9.97 -15.13
C GLY A 101 -22.50 9.49 -13.72
N GLU A 102 -22.26 8.20 -13.53
CA GLU A 102 -21.87 7.61 -12.25
C GLU A 102 -20.35 7.68 -12.05
N ILE A 103 -19.89 7.72 -10.79
CA ILE A 103 -18.45 7.80 -10.48
C ILE A 103 -17.74 6.53 -10.97
N ASN A 104 -16.71 6.71 -11.77
CA ASN A 104 -15.92 5.64 -12.34
C ASN A 104 -14.73 5.30 -11.42
N TYR A 105 -15.00 4.58 -10.33
CA TYR A 105 -13.98 4.16 -9.35
C TYR A 105 -12.77 3.40 -9.95
N PRO A 106 -12.92 2.54 -10.98
CA PRO A 106 -11.76 1.92 -11.66
C PRO A 106 -10.71 2.89 -12.21
N TYR A 107 -11.07 4.14 -12.50
CA TYR A 107 -10.10 5.18 -12.88
C TYR A 107 -9.32 5.74 -11.69
N LEU A 108 -9.89 5.65 -10.49
CA LEU A 108 -9.32 6.19 -9.25
C LEU A 108 -8.47 5.15 -8.52
N ARG A 109 -8.95 3.90 -8.46
CA ARG A 109 -8.32 2.81 -7.71
C ARG A 109 -8.21 1.56 -8.55
N LYS A 110 -6.98 1.07 -8.69
CA LYS A 110 -6.64 -0.11 -9.47
C LYS A 110 -6.34 -1.28 -8.54
N THR A 111 -6.45 -2.50 -9.07
CA THR A 111 -6.18 -3.71 -8.30
C THR A 111 -5.33 -4.70 -9.09
N VAL A 112 -4.48 -5.43 -8.38
CA VAL A 112 -3.69 -6.56 -8.91
C VAL A 112 -3.74 -7.71 -7.92
N LYS A 113 -3.75 -8.95 -8.42
CA LYS A 113 -3.68 -10.14 -7.58
C LYS A 113 -2.25 -10.64 -7.44
N THR A 114 -1.90 -11.09 -6.25
CA THR A 114 -0.65 -11.81 -6.03
C THR A 114 -0.72 -13.22 -6.61
N ASN A 115 0.38 -13.68 -7.20
CA ASN A 115 0.51 -15.06 -7.67
C ASN A 115 0.67 -16.05 -6.50
N LYS A 116 0.88 -17.34 -6.80
CA LYS A 116 1.06 -18.41 -5.78
C LYS A 116 2.21 -18.14 -4.80
N GLU A 117 3.22 -17.42 -5.26
CA GLU A 117 4.43 -17.05 -4.51
C GLU A 117 4.33 -15.62 -3.94
N GLY A 118 3.13 -15.02 -3.92
CA GLY A 118 2.90 -13.70 -3.34
C GLY A 118 3.34 -12.51 -4.19
N PHE A 119 3.88 -12.72 -5.39
CA PHE A 119 4.37 -11.65 -6.25
C PHE A 119 3.26 -10.92 -7.01
N PHE A 120 3.46 -9.62 -7.25
CA PHE A 120 2.59 -8.77 -8.06
C PHE A 120 3.40 -7.66 -8.75
N VAL A 121 2.88 -7.11 -9.85
CA VAL A 121 3.50 -6.00 -10.59
C VAL A 121 2.45 -4.92 -10.84
N VAL A 122 2.79 -3.65 -10.63
CA VAL A 122 1.93 -2.49 -10.90
C VAL A 122 2.65 -1.40 -11.67
N SER A 123 1.88 -0.62 -12.42
CA SER A 123 2.32 0.61 -13.08
C SER A 123 2.02 1.84 -12.22
N LEU A 124 3.02 2.69 -12.01
CA LEU A 124 2.92 4.00 -11.38
C LEU A 124 2.88 5.06 -12.48
N GLU A 125 1.68 5.38 -12.95
CA GLU A 125 1.46 6.01 -14.26
C GLU A 125 1.69 7.51 -14.28
N GLU A 126 1.50 8.17 -13.13
CA GLU A 126 1.53 9.62 -12.99
C GLU A 126 2.46 10.05 -11.85
N PRO A 127 3.05 11.26 -11.92
CA PRO A 127 3.82 11.84 -10.83
C PRO A 127 2.98 12.04 -9.56
N GLY A 128 3.62 11.93 -8.40
CA GLY A 128 3.01 12.15 -7.09
C GLY A 128 3.15 10.96 -6.14
N TRP A 129 2.45 11.05 -5.01
CA TRP A 129 2.41 9.98 -4.02
C TRP A 129 1.46 8.87 -4.46
N TRP A 130 1.95 7.64 -4.44
CA TRP A 130 1.16 6.43 -4.64
C TRP A 130 1.12 5.62 -3.35
N VAL A 131 -0.03 5.02 -3.09
CA VAL A 131 -0.19 4.07 -1.98
C VAL A 131 -0.57 2.71 -2.53
N LEU A 132 0.18 1.69 -2.14
CA LEU A 132 -0.12 0.29 -2.40
C LEU A 132 -0.68 -0.32 -1.11
N THR A 133 -1.92 -0.78 -1.16
CA THR A 133 -2.65 -1.29 0.00
C THR A 133 -2.97 -2.76 -0.17
N ILE A 134 -2.65 -3.57 0.83
CA ILE A 134 -3.12 -4.95 0.97
C ILE A 134 -3.85 -5.11 2.29
N LYS A 135 -5.03 -5.75 2.26
CA LYS A 135 -5.85 -6.01 3.43
C LYS A 135 -6.08 -7.50 3.61
N ARG A 136 -6.21 -7.95 4.85
CA ARG A 136 -6.45 -9.35 5.18
C ARG A 136 -7.22 -9.49 6.50
N SER A 137 -8.13 -10.46 6.57
CA SER A 137 -8.71 -10.88 7.85
C SER A 137 -7.68 -11.62 8.69
N ALA A 138 -7.54 -11.22 9.96
CA ALA A 138 -6.57 -11.75 10.91
C ALA A 138 -7.26 -12.33 12.17
N GLY A 139 -8.35 -13.08 11.96
CA GLY A 139 -9.07 -13.77 13.03
C GLY A 139 -10.01 -12.84 13.80
N THR A 140 -10.11 -13.05 15.12
CA THR A 140 -10.98 -12.28 16.01
C THR A 140 -10.22 -11.79 17.23
N LYS A 141 -10.68 -10.68 17.81
CA LYS A 141 -10.13 -10.12 19.05
C LYS A 141 -11.24 -9.63 19.96
N THR A 142 -11.03 -9.77 21.26
CA THR A 142 -11.96 -9.28 22.29
C THR A 142 -11.70 -7.81 22.57
N LEU A 143 -12.75 -7.01 22.57
CA LEU A 143 -12.74 -5.63 23.06
C LEU A 143 -13.90 -5.47 24.05
N GLY A 144 -13.58 -5.20 25.31
CA GLY A 144 -14.57 -5.29 26.40
C GLY A 144 -15.09 -6.72 26.54
N ASN A 145 -16.41 -6.89 26.44
CA ASN A 145 -17.09 -8.19 26.56
C ASN A 145 -17.54 -8.78 25.21
N SER A 146 -17.06 -8.24 24.09
CA SER A 146 -17.49 -8.63 22.74
C SER A 146 -16.32 -9.05 21.87
N PHE A 147 -16.57 -9.99 20.97
CA PHE A 147 -15.61 -10.46 19.96
C PHE A 147 -15.86 -9.76 18.65
N TYR A 148 -14.79 -9.25 18.05
CA TYR A 148 -14.86 -8.56 16.76
C TYR A 148 -13.91 -9.23 15.76
N PRO A 149 -14.32 -9.38 14.49
CA PRO A 149 -13.41 -9.76 13.42
C PRO A 149 -12.30 -8.72 13.27
N VAL A 150 -11.08 -9.20 13.08
CA VAL A 150 -9.90 -8.35 12.85
C VAL A 150 -9.59 -8.29 11.37
N GLU A 151 -9.31 -7.08 10.90
CA GLU A 151 -8.72 -6.82 9.59
C GLU A 151 -7.40 -6.07 9.80
N ILE A 152 -6.34 -6.54 9.13
CA ILE A 152 -5.06 -5.84 9.09
C ILE A 152 -4.84 -5.28 7.70
N ALA A 153 -4.23 -4.11 7.62
CA ALA A 153 -3.94 -3.42 6.37
C ALA A 153 -2.48 -2.96 6.34
N ASN A 154 -1.77 -3.21 5.24
CA ASN A 154 -0.47 -2.61 4.98
C ASN A 154 -0.57 -1.57 3.88
N HIS A 155 0.00 -0.39 4.10
CA HIS A 155 0.04 0.74 3.18
C HIS A 155 1.50 1.08 2.85
N PHE A 156 1.95 0.77 1.64
CA PHE A 156 3.29 1.10 1.16
C PHE A 156 3.23 2.34 0.26
N TRP A 157 3.84 3.42 0.74
CA TRP A 157 3.92 4.69 0.06
C TRP A 157 5.16 4.80 -0.82
N ILE A 158 4.96 5.19 -2.07
CA ILE A 158 6.02 5.40 -3.07
C ILE A 158 5.81 6.77 -3.71
N TYR A 159 6.88 7.55 -3.83
CA TYR A 159 6.83 8.82 -4.55
C TYR A 159 7.35 8.66 -5.98
N VAL A 160 6.61 9.21 -6.93
CA VAL A 160 6.97 9.26 -8.35
C VAL A 160 7.29 10.70 -8.74
N PHE A 161 8.52 10.92 -9.19
CA PHE A 161 8.97 12.23 -9.63
C PHE A 161 8.35 12.59 -11.00
N PRO A 162 8.03 13.87 -11.22
CA PRO A 162 7.72 14.35 -12.55
C PRO A 162 8.93 14.14 -13.47
N SER A 163 8.69 13.75 -14.73
CA SER A 163 9.74 13.81 -15.73
C SER A 163 10.30 15.23 -15.79
N SER A 164 11.63 15.37 -15.75
CA SER A 164 12.29 16.61 -16.15
C SER A 164 11.93 16.91 -17.61
N LYS A 165 11.48 18.14 -17.88
CA LYS A 165 11.40 18.64 -19.26
C LYS A 165 12.80 18.74 -19.88
#